data_AF-A0A392NV99-F1
#
_entry.id   AF-A0A392NV99-F1
#
_cell.length_a   1.000
_cell.length_b   1.000
_cell.length_c   1.000
_cell.angle_alpha   90.00
_cell.angle_beta   90.00
_cell.angle_gamma   90.00
#
_symmetry.space_group_name_H-M   'P 1'
#
loop_
_entity.id
_entity.type
_entity.pdbx_description
1 polymer ?
#
loop_
_entity_poly.entity_id
_entity_poly.type
_entity_poly.pdbx_seq_one_letter_code
_entity_poly.pdbx_strand_id
1 'polypeptide(L)'
;GDVVLLYASKYHDIKTVVNLSGRYDLKAGIEERLGKDYLVRIKKDGFIDVKKSSGSLDYRVTEESLMDRLGTNMHEACLQIDKECRLVE
;
A
#
# COMPACT_ATOMS: atom_id res chain seq x y z
N GLY A 1 -1.65 -7.59 -2.32
CA GLY A 1 -1.29 -8.39 -1.15
C GLY A 1 -1.54 -7.64 0.13
N ASP A 2 -0.90 -6.49 0.29
CA ASP A 2 -0.77 -5.70 1.52
C ASP A 2 -2.08 -5.49 2.29
N VAL A 3 -3.18 -5.18 1.60
CA VAL A 3 -4.49 -4.92 2.20
C VAL A 3 -5.02 -6.12 3.00
N VAL A 4 -4.76 -7.35 2.55
CA VAL A 4 -5.24 -8.56 3.23
C VAL A 4 -4.50 -8.79 4.55
N LEU A 5 -3.19 -8.49 4.56
CA LEU A 5 -2.37 -8.56 5.79
C LEU A 5 -2.82 -7.50 6.80
N LEU A 6 -3.07 -6.26 6.34
CA LEU A 6 -3.60 -5.19 7.20
C LEU A 6 -4.98 -5.54 7.75
N TYR A 7 -5.85 -6.15 6.95
CA TYR A 7 -7.15 -6.61 7.42
C TYR A 7 -6.99 -7.65 8.54
N ALA A 8 -6.20 -8.70 8.31
CA ALA A 8 -5.97 -9.77 9.28
C ALA A 8 -5.26 -9.29 10.56
N SER A 9 -4.48 -8.20 10.47
CA SER A 9 -3.88 -7.57 11.66
C SER A 9 -4.90 -6.84 12.54
N LYS A 10 -6.00 -6.38 11.95
CA LYS A 10 -7.03 -5.57 12.61
C LYS A 10 -8.24 -6.41 13.05
N TYR A 11 -8.55 -7.44 12.27
CA TYR A 11 -9.70 -8.31 12.46
C TYR A 11 -9.22 -9.77 12.51
N HIS A 12 -9.51 -10.43 13.63
CA HIS A 12 -9.08 -11.80 13.91
C HIS A 12 -10.14 -12.85 13.53
N ASP A 13 -11.04 -12.50 12.61
CA ASP A 13 -12.10 -13.37 12.10
C ASP A 13 -11.63 -14.26 10.93
N ILE A 14 -10.42 -14.03 10.43
CA ILE A 14 -9.81 -14.79 9.34
C ILE A 14 -8.80 -15.81 9.90
N LYS A 15 -8.98 -17.08 9.54
CA LYS A 15 -8.10 -18.19 9.97
C LYS A 15 -6.95 -18.49 9.00
N THR A 16 -7.04 -18.03 7.76
CA THR A 16 -6.04 -18.26 6.72
C THR A 16 -5.91 -17.04 5.83
N VAL A 17 -4.68 -16.55 5.66
CA VAL A 17 -4.34 -15.47 4.73
C VAL A 17 -3.37 -16.02 3.70
N VAL A 18 -3.73 -15.94 2.42
CA VAL A 18 -2.85 -16.29 1.30
C VAL A 18 -2.39 -15.01 0.62
N ASN A 19 -1.13 -14.64 0.79
CA ASN A 19 -0.58 -13.42 0.19
C ASN A 19 0.01 -13.72 -1.20
N LEU A 20 -0.84 -13.70 -2.23
CA LEU A 20 -0.44 -14.09 -3.59
C LEU A 20 0.42 -13.07 -4.36
N SER A 21 0.65 -11.88 -3.82
CA SER A 21 1.62 -10.86 -4.29
C SER A 21 1.24 -9.47 -3.76
N GLY A 22 2.22 -8.82 -3.16
CA GLY A 22 2.19 -7.44 -2.67
C GLY A 22 3.59 -7.09 -2.19
N ARG A 23 3.99 -5.81 -2.29
CA ARG A 23 5.31 -5.40 -1.81
C ARG A 23 5.22 -5.27 -0.29
N TYR A 24 5.98 -6.09 0.43
CA TYR A 24 6.08 -6.00 1.89
C TYR A 24 6.56 -4.61 2.33
N ASP A 25 7.54 -4.04 1.60
CA ASP A 25 7.90 -2.64 1.74
C ASP A 25 6.99 -1.76 0.86
N LEU A 26 6.07 -1.04 1.51
CA LEU A 26 5.13 -0.16 0.82
C LEU A 26 5.78 1.06 0.19
N LYS A 27 7.01 1.41 0.58
CA LYS A 27 7.79 2.51 0.00
C LYS A 27 8.44 2.10 -1.32
N ALA A 28 8.71 0.80 -1.49
CA ALA A 28 9.37 0.27 -2.67
C ALA A 28 8.54 0.49 -3.95
N GLY A 29 9.19 1.10 -4.96
CA GLY A 29 8.62 1.34 -6.28
C GLY A 29 7.49 2.38 -6.34
N ILE A 30 7.30 3.19 -5.28
CA ILE A 30 6.47 4.41 -5.37
C ILE A 30 7.13 5.42 -6.31
N GLU A 31 8.45 5.61 -6.19
CA GLU A 31 9.20 6.53 -7.05
C GLU A 31 9.13 6.13 -8.53
N GLU A 32 9.26 4.84 -8.84
CA GLU A 32 9.10 4.32 -10.20
C GLU A 32 7.73 4.67 -10.79
N ARG A 33 6.68 4.62 -9.95
CA ARG A 33 5.29 4.77 -10.38
C ARG A 33 4.82 6.23 -10.42
N LEU A 34 5.31 7.07 -9.50
CA LEU A 34 4.88 8.46 -9.33
C LEU A 34 5.94 9.48 -9.80
N GLY A 35 7.18 9.05 -10.01
CA GLY A 35 8.34 9.88 -10.33
C GLY A 35 9.12 10.36 -9.10
N LYS A 36 10.37 10.77 -9.30
CA LYS A 36 11.32 11.21 -8.25
C LYS A 36 10.78 12.28 -7.31
N ASP A 37 10.08 13.27 -7.84
CA ASP A 37 9.65 14.44 -7.07
C ASP A 37 8.20 14.33 -6.56
N TYR A 38 7.67 13.10 -6.43
CA TYR A 38 6.26 12.87 -6.09
C TYR A 38 5.84 13.58 -4.79
N LEU A 39 6.69 13.59 -3.76
CA LEU A 39 6.40 14.28 -2.49
C LEU A 39 6.29 15.80 -2.65
N VAL A 40 7.09 16.41 -3.53
CA VAL A 40 7.06 17.85 -3.76
C VAL A 40 5.80 18.21 -4.55
N ARG A 41 5.51 17.45 -5.62
CA ARG A 41 4.33 17.69 -6.46
C ARG A 41 3.03 17.49 -5.68
N ILE A 42 2.92 16.41 -4.92
CA ILE A 42 1.67 16.11 -4.22
C ILE A 42 1.39 17.12 -3.10
N LYS A 43 2.42 17.65 -2.42
CA LYS A 43 2.26 18.73 -1.43
C LYS A 43 1.84 20.06 -2.07
N LYS A 44 2.24 20.28 -3.32
CA LYS A 44 1.89 21.50 -4.06
C LYS A 44 0.47 21.42 -4.62
N ASP A 45 0.15 20.29 -5.24
CA ASP A 45 -1.06 20.13 -6.06
C ASP A 45 -2.19 19.39 -5.30
N GLY A 46 -1.89 18.81 -4.13
CA GLY A 46 -2.80 18.00 -3.30
C GLY A 46 -3.03 16.57 -3.82
N PHE A 47 -2.69 16.30 -5.08
CA PHE A 47 -2.84 15.00 -5.72
C PHE A 47 -1.85 14.76 -6.86
N ILE A 48 -1.72 13.51 -7.28
CA ILE A 48 -1.00 13.08 -8.49
C ILE A 48 -1.92 12.22 -9.34
N ASP A 49 -2.08 12.59 -10.60
CA ASP A 49 -2.77 11.78 -11.60
C ASP A 49 -1.79 10.80 -12.24
N VAL A 50 -2.03 9.50 -12.03
CA VAL A 50 -1.29 8.43 -12.68
C VAL A 50 -1.95 8.16 -14.02
N LYS A 51 -1.15 8.13 -15.09
CA LYS A 51 -1.62 7.93 -16.46
C LYS A 51 -1.21 6.56 -16.96
N LYS A 52 -2.06 5.97 -17.80
CA LYS A 52 -1.73 4.76 -18.57
C LYS A 52 -0.65 5.07 -19.60
N SER A 53 -0.04 4.03 -20.17
CA SER A 53 0.85 4.16 -21.32
C SER A 53 0.20 4.88 -22.51
N SER A 54 -1.13 4.80 -22.65
CA SER A 54 -1.91 5.54 -23.65
C SER A 54 -2.06 7.04 -23.36
N GLY A 55 -1.56 7.54 -22.22
CA GLY A 55 -1.69 8.93 -21.79
C GLY A 55 -3.04 9.28 -21.13
N SER A 56 -4.01 8.37 -21.16
CA SER A 56 -5.28 8.52 -20.43
C SER A 56 -5.08 8.40 -18.91
N LEU A 57 -5.93 9.08 -18.14
CA LEU A 57 -5.95 8.97 -16.67
C LEU A 57 -6.25 7.52 -16.28
N ASP A 58 -5.43 6.95 -15.39
CA ASP A 58 -5.65 5.64 -14.79
C ASP A 58 -6.34 5.80 -13.44
N TYR A 59 -5.71 6.52 -12.51
CA TYR A 59 -6.25 6.83 -11.18
C TYR A 59 -5.55 8.05 -10.57
N ARG A 60 -6.14 8.59 -9.51
CA ARG A 60 -5.61 9.73 -8.75
C ARG A 60 -5.12 9.28 -7.37
N VAL A 61 -3.95 9.75 -6.98
CA VAL A 61 -3.38 9.57 -5.63
C VAL A 61 -3.51 10.91 -4.90
N THR A 62 -4.21 10.94 -3.76
CA THR A 62 -4.29 12.13 -2.90
C THR A 62 -3.13 12.14 -1.91
N GLU A 63 -2.75 13.32 -1.42
CA GLU A 63 -1.74 13.45 -0.35
C GLU A 63 -2.09 12.56 0.84
N GLU A 64 -3.33 12.59 1.31
CA GLU A 64 -3.82 11.75 2.41
C GLU A 64 -3.56 10.26 2.16
N SER A 65 -4.00 9.73 1.01
CA SER A 65 -3.83 8.32 0.66
C SER A 65 -2.36 7.89 0.55
N LEU A 66 -1.49 8.81 0.10
CA LEU A 66 -0.07 8.55 0.00
C LEU A 66 0.60 8.55 1.38
N MET A 67 0.25 9.51 2.23
CA MET A 67 0.82 9.61 3.58
C MET A 67 0.37 8.44 4.46
N ASP A 68 -0.88 7.99 4.34
CA ASP A 68 -1.38 6.78 4.99
C ASP A 68 -0.57 5.54 4.56
N ARG A 69 -0.34 5.38 3.24
CA ARG A 69 0.48 4.28 2.72
C ARG A 69 1.94 4.35 3.20
N LEU A 70 2.55 5.52 3.25
CA LEU A 70 3.95 5.70 3.70
C LEU A 70 4.12 5.52 5.22
N GLY A 71 3.07 5.82 5.99
CA GLY A 71 3.02 5.63 7.44
C GLY A 71 2.71 4.20 7.87
N THR A 72 2.17 3.37 6.97
CA THR A 72 1.84 1.98 7.27
C THR A 72 3.11 1.13 7.43
N ASN A 73 3.32 0.60 8.63
CA ASN A 73 4.39 -0.35 8.93
C ASN A 73 3.88 -1.79 8.80
N MET A 74 4.17 -2.41 7.66
CA MET A 74 3.76 -3.81 7.40
C MET A 74 4.36 -4.80 8.39
N HIS A 75 5.55 -4.53 8.91
CA HIS A 75 6.17 -5.41 9.89
C HIS A 75 5.38 -5.43 11.19
N GLU A 76 5.05 -4.26 11.72
CA GLU A 76 4.22 -4.15 12.92
C GLU A 76 2.82 -4.72 12.69
N ALA A 77 2.20 -4.46 11.53
CA ALA A 77 0.90 -5.02 11.20
C ALA A 77 0.93 -6.55 11.20
N CYS A 78 1.93 -7.18 10.57
CA CYS A 78 2.05 -8.63 10.56
C CYS A 78 2.24 -9.23 11.97
N LEU A 79 2.87 -8.50 12.91
CA LEU A 79 3.00 -8.95 14.30
C LEU A 79 1.66 -8.96 15.08
N GLN A 80 0.66 -8.20 14.61
CA GLN A 80 -0.68 -8.16 15.23
C GLN A 80 -1.64 -9.21 14.65
N ILE A 81 -1.24 -9.93 13.60
CA ILE A 81 -2.02 -11.04 13.04
C ILE A 81 -2.10 -12.15 14.09
N ASP A 82 -3.28 -12.78 14.21
CA ASP A 82 -3.50 -13.88 15.14
C ASP A 82 -2.46 -15.00 14.89
N LYS A 83 -1.86 -15.51 15.97
CA LYS A 83 -0.88 -16.60 15.90
C LYS A 83 -1.50 -17.90 15.36
N GLU A 84 -2.81 -18.07 15.50
CA GLU A 84 -3.54 -19.19 14.93
C GLU A 84 -3.87 -18.99 13.44
N CYS A 85 -3.73 -17.77 12.92
CA CYS A 85 -3.93 -17.49 11.51
C CYS A 85 -2.78 -18.06 10.69
N ARG A 86 -3.12 -18.91 9.71
CA ARG A 86 -2.15 -19.51 8.80
C ARG A 86 -1.83 -18.51 7.68
N LEU A 87 -0.60 -18.02 7.69
CA LEU A 87 -0.03 -17.23 6.59
C LEU A 87 0.59 -18.18 5.56
N VAL A 88 0.16 -18.05 4.30
CA VAL A 88 0.74 -18.77 3.15
C VAL A 88 1.24 -17.70 2.18
N GLU A 89 2.55 -17.68 1.93
CA GLU A 89 3.23 -16.81 0.96
C GLU A 89 3.52 -17.55 -0.35
#